data_AF-A0A519KK88-F1
#
_entry.id   AF-A0A519KK88-F1
#
_cell.length_a   1.000
_cell.length_b   1.000
_cell.length_c   1.000
_cell.angle_alpha   90.00
_cell.angle_beta   90.00
_cell.angle_gamma   90.00
#
_symmetry.space_group_name_H-M   'P 1'
#
loop_
_entity.id
_entity.type
_entity.pdbx_description
1 polymer ?
#
loop_
_entity_poly.entity_id
_entity_poly.type
_entity_poly.pdbx_seq_one_letter_code
_entity_poly.pdbx_strand_id
1 'polypeptide(L)' 'MMSGYVERPCSAPTHCARHYEVIARAGGWSISLNGACTRPFRTRRAAERIAKTLQRQADALT' A
#
# COMPACT_ATOMS: atom_id res chain seq x y z
N MET A 1 -9.52 -3.53 -30.40
CA MET A 1 -10.35 -2.97 -29.30
C MET A 1 -9.71 -3.41 -27.98
N MET A 2 -9.66 -2.50 -27.00
CA MET A 2 -8.88 -2.53 -25.76
C MET A 2 -8.84 -3.87 -25.00
N SER A 3 -7.65 -4.33 -24.61
CA SER A 3 -7.39 -5.28 -23.52
C SER A 3 -6.23 -4.71 -22.73
N GLY A 4 -6.45 -3.89 -21.69
CA GLY A 4 -7.00 -4.35 -20.42
C GLY A 4 -5.83 -4.82 -19.57
N TYR A 5 -5.15 -3.89 -18.89
CA TYR A 5 -3.97 -4.13 -18.08
C TYR A 5 -4.21 -5.29 -17.10
N VAL A 6 -3.39 -6.34 -17.19
CA VAL A 6 -3.39 -7.46 -16.24
C VAL A 6 -2.87 -6.94 -14.90
N GLU A 7 -3.79 -6.60 -14.01
CA GLU A 7 -3.51 -6.47 -12.59
C GLU A 7 -3.17 -7.86 -12.04
N ARG A 8 -1.88 -8.07 -11.83
CA ARG A 8 -1.31 -9.26 -11.19
C ARG A 8 -2.06 -9.50 -9.86
N PRO A 9 -2.69 -10.67 -9.63
CA PRO A 9 -3.33 -10.93 -8.35
C PRO A 9 -2.24 -11.10 -7.30
N CYS A 10 -2.00 -10.06 -6.51
CA CYS A 10 -1.21 -10.19 -5.29
C CYS A 10 -1.96 -11.14 -4.35
N SER A 11 -1.30 -12.26 -4.06
CA SER A 11 -1.78 -13.38 -3.26
C SER A 11 -2.45 -12.94 -1.96
N ALA A 12 -3.65 -13.51 -1.75
CA ALA A 12 -4.43 -13.70 -0.53
C ALA A 12 -4.09 -12.84 0.71
N PRO A 13 -5.03 -12.02 1.25
CA PRO A 13 -4.87 -11.50 2.60
C PRO A 13 -5.21 -12.61 3.60
N THR A 14 -4.19 -13.36 4.02
CA THR A 14 -4.22 -14.12 5.27
C THR A 14 -4.51 -13.13 6.39
N HIS A 15 -5.46 -13.50 7.25
CA HIS A 15 -6.03 -12.76 8.38
C HIS A 15 -5.01 -12.34 9.46
N CYS A 16 -3.97 -11.59 9.10
CA CYS A 16 -2.83 -11.30 9.97
C CYS A 16 -2.49 -9.81 9.88
N ALA A 17 -3.09 -9.04 10.79
CA ALA A 17 -2.81 -7.65 11.10
C ALA A 17 -2.88 -6.66 9.91
N ARG A 18 -3.71 -5.62 10.04
CA ARG A 18 -3.82 -4.55 9.04
C ARG A 18 -2.51 -3.76 8.98
N HIS A 19 -1.55 -4.27 8.23
CA HIS A 19 -0.22 -3.66 8.10
C HIS A 19 -0.18 -2.79 6.85
N TYR A 20 0.19 -1.52 7.04
CA TYR A 20 0.46 -0.62 5.93
C TYR A 20 1.83 -0.96 5.32
N GLU A 21 1.83 -1.48 4.09
CA GLU A 21 3.06 -1.88 3.40
C GLU A 21 3.51 -0.81 2.40
N VAL A 22 4.81 -0.60 2.28
CA VAL A 22 5.38 0.31 1.26
C VAL A 22 5.84 -0.50 0.06
N ILE A 23 5.25 -0.24 -1.10
CA ILE A 23 5.53 -0.93 -2.36
C ILE A 23 6.11 0.03 -3.40
N ALA A 24 7.02 -0.47 -4.24
CA ALA A 24 7.51 0.29 -5.40
C ALA A 24 6.51 0.20 -6.55
N ARG A 25 6.19 1.34 -7.20
CA ARG A 25 5.32 1.43 -8.37
C ARG A 25 5.95 2.32 -9.46
N ALA A 26 5.41 2.26 -10.67
CA ALA A 26 5.79 3.16 -11.75
C ALA A 26 5.56 4.62 -11.29
N GLY A 27 6.65 5.39 -11.16
CA GLY A 27 6.62 6.78 -10.69
C GLY A 27 6.88 6.98 -9.20
N GLY A 28 7.21 5.94 -8.41
CA GLY A 28 7.69 6.11 -7.04
C GLY A 28 7.30 4.99 -6.08
N TRP A 29 6.92 5.38 -4.87
CA TRP A 29 6.60 4.47 -3.77
C TRP A 29 5.16 4.69 -3.32
N SER A 30 4.36 3.65 -3.21
CA SER A 30 2.97 3.72 -2.74
C SER A 30 2.81 2.93 -1.45
N ILE A 31 1.77 3.25 -0.68
CA ILE A 31 1.39 2.48 0.49
C ILE A 31 0.23 1.58 0.09
N SER A 32 0.34 0.29 0.39
CA SER A 32 -0.68 -0.73 0.19
C SER A 32 -1.32 -1.09 1.52
N LEU A 33 -2.65 -1.21 1.52
CA LEU A 33 -3.42 -1.78 2.62
C LEU A 33 -4.58 -2.59 2.02
N ASN A 34 -4.63 -3.90 2.30
CA ASN A 34 -5.72 -4.78 1.86
C ASN A 34 -6.05 -4.68 0.35
N GLY A 35 -5.03 -4.51 -0.50
CA GLY A 35 -5.19 -4.35 -1.95
C GLY A 35 -5.52 -2.92 -2.42
N ALA A 36 -5.84 -2.00 -1.50
CA ALA A 36 -5.95 -0.58 -1.83
C ALA A 36 -4.57 0.08 -1.79
N CYS A 37 -4.26 0.90 -2.80
CA CYS A 37 -2.98 1.60 -2.89
C CYS A 37 -3.15 3.11 -2.88
N THR A 38 -2.31 3.81 -2.13
CA THR A 38 -2.25 5.28 -2.18
C THR A 38 -1.57 5.78 -3.46
N ARG A 39 -1.77 7.07 -3.75
CA ARG A 39 -0.98 7.79 -4.76
C ARG A 39 0.54 7.62 -4.51
N PRO A 40 1.34 7.58 -5.58
CA PRO A 40 2.77 7.38 -5.48
C PRO A 40 3.45 8.61 -4.87
N PHE A 41 4.33 8.35 -3.90
CA PHE A 41 5.27 9.28 -3.31
C PHE A 41 6.59 9.25 -4.07
N ARG A 42 7.23 10.42 -4.18
CA ARG A 42 8.51 10.55 -4.90
C ARG A 42 9.68 9.82 -4.22
N THR A 43 9.60 9.61 -2.90
CA THR A 43 10.67 8.97 -2.10
C THR A 43 10.12 7.91 -1.17
N ARG A 44 10.91 6.83 -0.98
CA ARG A 44 10.58 5.71 -0.08
C ARG A 44 10.35 6.17 1.35
N ARG A 45 11.24 7.04 1.86
CA ARG A 45 11.16 7.57 3.24
C ARG A 45 9.86 8.33 3.51
N ALA A 46 9.31 9.03 2.51
CA ALA A 46 8.02 9.70 2.64
C ALA A 46 6.88 8.69 2.79
N ALA A 47 6.88 7.64 1.96
CA ALA A 47 5.91 6.55 2.04
C ALA A 47 6.00 5.80 3.38
N GLU A 48 7.21 5.50 3.87
CA GLU A 48 7.44 4.83 5.16
C GLU A 48 6.95 5.65 6.34
N ARG A 49 7.23 6.96 6.35
CA ARG A 49 6.72 7.87 7.38
C ARG A 49 5.20 7.84 7.45
N ILE A 50 4.54 7.99 6.30
CA ILE A 50 3.07 8.01 6.23
C ILE A 50 2.50 6.66 6.61
N ALA A 51 3.08 5.54 6.14
CA ALA A 51 2.65 4.20 6.53
C ALA A 51 2.73 3.99 8.05
N LYS A 52 3.81 4.46 8.69
CA LYS A 52 3.96 4.40 10.16
C LYS A 52 2.92 5.25 10.90
N THR A 53 2.62 6.45 10.40
CA THR A 53 1.56 7.30 10.96
C THR A 53 0.19 6.63 10.84
N LEU A 54 -0.12 6.09 9.65
CA LEU A 54 -1.38 5.39 9.40
C LEU A 54 -1.51 4.14 10.28
N GLN A 55 -0.43 3.38 10.46
CA GLN A 55 -0.41 2.24 11.37
C GLN A 55 -0.76 2.63 12.80
N ARG A 56 -0.16 3.71 13.32
CA ARG A 56 -0.44 4.22 14.68
C ARG A 56 -1.88 4.69 14.83
N GLN A 57 -2.44 5.33 13.80
CA GLN A 57 -3.83 5.76 13.82
C GLN A 57 -4.79 4.57 13.80
N ALA A 58 -4.49 3.53 13.01
CA ALA A 58 -5.29 2.30 12.99
C ALA A 58 -5.21 1.51 14.31
N ASP A 59 -4.02 1.48 14.92
CA ASP A 59 -3.80 0.86 16.23
C ASP A 59 -4.60 1.57 17.33
N ALA A 60 -4.66 2.91 17.31
CA ALA A 60 -5.44 3.70 18.26
C ALA A 60 -6.98 3.54 18.11
N LEU A 61 -7.46 2.92 17.03
CA LEU A 61 -8.89 2.66 16.79
C LEU A 61 -9.30 1.22 17.15
N THR A 62 -8.36 0.40 17.63
CA THR A 62 -8.59 -1.00 18.04
C THR A 62 -8.63 -1.09 19.56
#